data_AF-A0A2V8DW48-F1
#
_entry.id   AF-A0A2V8DW48-F1
#
_cell.length_a   1.000
_cell.length_b   1.000
_cell.length_c   1.000
_cell.angle_alpha   90.00
_cell.angle_beta   90.00
_cell.angle_gamma   90.00
#
_symmetry.space_group_name_H-M   'P 1'
#
loop_
_entity.id
_entity.type
_entity.pdbx_description
1 polymer ?
#
loop_
_entity_poly.entity_id
_entity_poly.type
_entity_poly.pdbx_seq_one_letter_code
_entity_poly.pdbx_strand_id
1 'polypeptide(L)'
;MDVSERFEQLIAFVSSQLPKPVEEQQGSDGSILFTGGEPPEVIVHLTDQTVVVSEFAGAWEEGRFSLTPLLVGELYWHALPETALMNALSAMIKGAREARLSKYRICPQCGEKVSPEYFGVSDVCDRCADDTPGVAH
;
A
#
# COMPACT_ATOMS: atom_id res chain seq x y z
N MET A 1 3.76 -6.85 -30.36
CA MET A 1 2.90 -6.28 -29.32
C MET A 1 3.19 -4.80 -29.28
N ASP A 2 2.15 -3.97 -29.39
CA ASP A 2 2.31 -2.52 -29.30
C ASP A 2 2.71 -2.12 -27.87
N VAL A 3 3.50 -1.07 -27.70
CA VAL A 3 3.92 -0.58 -26.38
C VAL A 3 2.69 -0.18 -25.55
N SER A 4 1.71 0.43 -26.21
CA SER A 4 0.42 0.81 -25.61
C SER A 4 -0.35 -0.41 -25.08
N GLU A 5 -0.44 -1.48 -25.88
CA GLU A 5 -1.12 -2.72 -25.51
C GLU A 5 -0.44 -3.39 -24.29
N ARG A 6 0.90 -3.39 -24.27
CA ARG A 6 1.67 -3.93 -23.14
C ARG A 6 1.46 -3.11 -21.86
N PHE A 7 1.35 -1.79 -21.97
CA PHE A 7 1.11 -0.91 -20.84
C PHE A 7 -0.29 -1.11 -20.24
N GLU A 8 -1.31 -1.24 -21.08
CA GLU A 8 -2.68 -1.56 -20.64
C GLU A 8 -2.77 -2.92 -19.93
N GLN A 9 -2.07 -3.94 -20.45
CA GLN A 9 -1.97 -5.24 -19.80
C GLN A 9 -1.30 -5.14 -18.42
N LEU A 10 -0.28 -4.30 -18.29
CA LEU A 10 0.41 -4.06 -17.03
C LEU A 10 -0.50 -3.37 -16.01
N ILE A 11 -1.28 -2.37 -16.42
CA ILE A 11 -2.30 -1.72 -15.59
C ILE A 11 -3.32 -2.75 -15.07
N ALA A 12 -3.90 -3.53 -15.99
CA ALA A 12 -4.87 -4.57 -15.64
C ALA A 12 -4.26 -5.61 -14.69
N PHE A 13 -3.02 -6.01 -14.93
CA PHE A 13 -2.30 -6.94 -14.07
C PHE A 13 -2.10 -6.38 -12.66
N VAL A 14 -1.56 -5.16 -12.52
CA VAL A 14 -1.36 -4.49 -11.22
C VAL A 14 -2.68 -4.40 -10.45
N SER A 15 -3.74 -3.89 -11.09
CA SER A 15 -5.05 -3.75 -10.45
C SER A 15 -5.65 -5.11 -10.03
N SER A 16 -5.33 -6.20 -10.74
CA SER A 16 -5.76 -7.55 -10.37
C SER A 16 -4.99 -8.18 -9.21
N GLN A 17 -3.71 -7.83 -9.05
CA GLN A 17 -2.81 -8.43 -8.06
C GLN A 17 -2.84 -7.73 -6.71
N LEU A 18 -3.23 -6.46 -6.68
CA LEU A 18 -3.27 -5.69 -5.44
C LEU A 18 -4.38 -6.17 -4.49
N PRO A 19 -4.15 -6.09 -3.16
CA PRO A 19 -5.20 -6.33 -2.18
C PRO A 19 -6.38 -5.38 -2.42
N LYS A 20 -7.60 -5.89 -2.26
CA LYS A 20 -8.83 -5.13 -2.49
C LYS A 20 -9.26 -4.41 -1.20
N PRO A 21 -9.89 -3.23 -1.29
CA PRO A 21 -10.16 -2.43 -2.50
C PRO A 21 -8.87 -1.86 -3.13
N VAL A 22 -8.95 -1.47 -4.41
CA VAL A 22 -7.85 -0.80 -5.12
C VAL A 22 -8.31 0.58 -5.52
N GLU A 23 -7.57 1.59 -5.07
CA GLU A 23 -7.72 2.97 -5.49
C GLU A 23 -6.68 3.30 -6.57
N GLU A 24 -7.12 4.01 -7.61
CA GLU A 24 -6.29 4.39 -8.75
C GLU A 24 -6.30 5.92 -8.89
N GLN A 25 -5.12 6.53 -8.97
CA GLN A 25 -4.95 7.97 -9.11
C GLN A 25 -4.03 8.25 -10.30
N GLN A 26 -4.54 8.98 -11.30
CA GLN A 26 -3.74 9.41 -12.45
C GLN A 26 -2.95 10.68 -12.09
N GLY A 27 -1.65 10.63 -12.34
CA GLY A 27 -0.76 11.78 -12.30
C GLY A 27 -0.91 12.66 -13.54
N SER A 28 -0.53 13.93 -13.40
CA SER A 28 -0.54 14.88 -14.52
C SER A 28 0.48 14.58 -15.62
N ASP A 29 1.45 13.72 -15.31
CA ASP A 29 2.52 13.24 -16.19
C ASP A 29 2.16 11.92 -16.90
N GLY A 30 0.94 11.41 -16.73
CA GLY A 30 0.52 10.11 -17.26
C GLY A 30 0.97 8.92 -16.42
N SER A 31 1.60 9.15 -15.27
CA SER A 31 1.83 8.09 -14.29
C SER A 31 0.53 7.68 -13.59
N ILE A 32 0.50 6.48 -13.02
CA ILE A 32 -0.65 5.95 -12.29
C ILE A 32 -0.17 5.44 -10.95
N LEU A 33 -0.79 5.95 -9.88
CA LEU A 33 -0.57 5.47 -8.53
C LEU A 33 -1.73 4.55 -8.15
N PHE A 34 -1.41 3.32 -7.77
CA PHE A 34 -2.36 2.36 -7.23
C PHE A 34 -2.12 2.19 -5.74
N THR A 35 -3.18 2.25 -4.94
CA THR A 35 -3.14 1.92 -3.51
C THR A 35 -4.10 0.75 -3.26
N GLY A 36 -3.58 -0.36 -2.73
CA GLY A 36 -4.37 -1.55 -2.45
C GLY A 36 -4.54 -1.82 -0.96
N GLY A 37 -5.73 -2.28 -0.57
CA GLY A 37 -6.07 -2.76 0.77
C GLY A 37 -6.90 -1.78 1.59
N GLU A 38 -7.61 -2.31 2.58
CA GLU A 38 -8.33 -1.55 3.59
C GLU A 38 -8.13 -2.22 4.96
N PRO A 39 -7.26 -1.66 5.84
CA PRO A 39 -6.43 -0.46 5.65
C PRO A 39 -5.41 -0.60 4.50
N PRO A 40 -4.90 0.51 3.93
CA PRO A 40 -3.92 0.46 2.85
C PRO A 40 -2.67 -0.37 3.18
N GLU A 41 -2.31 -1.25 2.24
CA GLU A 41 -1.25 -2.25 2.41
C GLU A 41 -0.06 -2.02 1.45
N VAL A 42 -0.35 -1.77 0.17
CA VAL A 42 0.65 -1.72 -0.90
C VAL A 42 0.38 -0.51 -1.79
N ILE A 43 1.46 0.16 -2.19
CA ILE A 43 1.43 1.24 -3.17
C ILE A 43 2.23 0.82 -4.39
N VAL A 44 1.66 0.96 -5.58
CA VAL A 44 2.37 0.76 -6.85
C VAL A 44 2.32 2.04 -7.65
N HIS A 45 3.49 2.57 -8.01
CA HIS A 45 3.60 3.71 -8.91
C HIS A 45 4.08 3.22 -10.28
N LEU A 46 3.22 3.36 -11.28
CA LEU A 46 3.46 2.96 -12.65
C LEU A 46 3.70 4.19 -13.50
N THR A 47 4.83 4.23 -14.18
CA THR A 47 5.17 5.25 -15.18
C THR A 47 5.30 4.61 -16.56
N ASP A 48 5.53 5.44 -17.57
CA ASP A 48 5.86 4.99 -18.91
C ASP A 48 7.16 4.17 -18.95
N GLN A 49 8.02 4.18 -17.93
CA GLN A 49 9.29 3.45 -17.95
C GLN A 49 9.43 2.41 -16.84
N THR A 50 8.85 2.69 -15.68
CA THR A 50 9.12 1.97 -14.44
C THR A 50 7.85 1.56 -13.71
N VAL A 51 7.97 0.48 -12.94
CA VAL A 51 6.99 0.08 -11.93
C VAL A 51 7.71 0.07 -10.59
N VAL A 52 7.27 0.92 -9.68
CA VAL A 52 7.80 1.00 -8.33
C VAL A 52 6.78 0.38 -7.38
N VAL A 53 7.19 -0.60 -6.60
CA VAL A 53 6.36 -1.23 -5.56
C VAL A 53 6.87 -0.80 -4.20
N SER A 54 5.96 -0.33 -3.35
CA SER A 54 6.25 0.12 -2.00
C SER A 54 5.27 -0.47 -1.00
N GLU A 55 5.74 -0.68 0.22
CA GLU A 55 4.90 -0.93 1.38
C GLU A 55 4.18 0.39 1.75
N PHE A 56 2.88 0.32 2.05
CA PHE A 56 2.19 1.47 2.62
C PHE A 56 2.71 1.75 4.03
N ALA A 57 3.19 2.96 4.27
CA ALA A 57 3.61 3.40 5.59
C ALA A 57 3.28 4.88 5.76
N GLY A 58 2.62 5.20 6.86
CA GLY A 58 2.34 6.58 7.25
C GLY A 58 2.47 6.74 8.76
N ALA A 59 2.65 7.99 9.16
CA ALA A 59 2.79 8.38 10.55
C ALA A 59 1.94 9.61 10.84
N TRP A 60 1.50 9.73 12.09
CA TRP A 60 0.88 10.95 12.59
C TRP A 60 1.96 11.82 13.22
N GLU A 61 2.22 12.97 12.62
CA GLU A 61 3.17 13.96 13.09
C GLU A 61 2.41 15.27 13.38
N GLU A 62 2.40 15.72 14.63
CA GLU A 62 1.75 16.99 15.04
C GLU A 62 0.28 17.12 14.57
N GLY A 63 -0.47 16.02 14.56
CA GLY A 63 -1.88 16.00 14.12
C GLY A 63 -2.08 15.96 12.61
N ARG A 64 -1.00 15.83 11.83
CA ARG A 64 -1.03 15.64 10.38
C ARG A 64 -0.57 14.23 10.02
N PHE A 65 -1.35 13.53 9.20
CA PHE A 65 -0.92 12.27 8.62
C PHE A 65 0.06 12.53 7.47
N SER A 66 1.27 11.97 7.58
CA SER A 66 2.30 11.99 6.55
C SER A 66 2.51 10.59 5.99
N LEU A 67 2.49 10.48 4.66
CA LEU A 67 2.73 9.21 3.96
C LEU A 67 4.22 9.12 3.60
N THR A 68 4.90 8.08 4.07
CA THR A 68 6.30 7.78 3.75
C THR A 68 6.41 6.30 3.33
N PRO A 69 6.05 5.96 2.08
CA PRO A 69 6.06 4.59 1.60
C PRO A 69 7.48 4.00 1.65
N LEU A 70 7.59 2.72 2.00
CA LEU A 70 8.89 2.04 2.05
C LEU A 70 9.11 1.28 0.75
N LEU A 71 10.15 1.67 0.01
CA LEU A 71 10.49 1.06 -1.28
C LEU A 71 10.80 -0.43 -1.11
N VAL A 72 10.07 -1.27 -1.84
CA VAL A 72 10.32 -2.72 -1.93
C VAL A 72 11.14 -3.04 -3.17
N GLY A 73 10.85 -2.38 -4.28
CA GLY A 73 11.62 -2.54 -5.51
C GLY A 73 11.13 -1.68 -6.67
N GLU A 74 11.98 -1.55 -7.68
CA GLU A 74 11.71 -0.84 -8.92
C GLU A 74 12.08 -1.74 -10.11
N LEU A 75 11.21 -1.77 -11.13
CA LEU A 75 11.39 -2.55 -12.34
C LEU A 75 11.26 -1.66 -13.57
N TYR A 76 12.24 -1.72 -14.46
CA TYR A 76 12.16 -1.15 -15.81
C TYR A 76 11.40 -2.12 -16.71
N TRP A 77 10.08 -1.95 -16.82
CA TRP A 77 9.20 -2.96 -17.39
C TRP A 77 9.44 -3.21 -18.89
N HIS A 78 9.94 -2.20 -19.59
CA HIS A 78 10.38 -2.31 -20.99
C HIS A 78 11.59 -3.24 -21.19
N ALA A 79 12.48 -3.31 -20.20
CA ALA A 79 13.74 -4.05 -20.30
C ALA A 79 13.59 -5.55 -20.01
N LEU A 80 12.43 -5.98 -19.49
CA LEU A 80 12.18 -7.35 -19.08
C LEU A 80 11.26 -8.08 -20.06
N PRO A 81 11.43 -9.39 -20.27
CA PRO A 81 10.40 -10.22 -20.87
C PRO A 81 9.12 -10.22 -20.01
N GLU A 82 7.97 -10.31 -20.66
CA GLU A 82 6.66 -10.20 -20.00
C GLU A 82 6.49 -11.17 -18.82
N THR A 83 6.79 -12.45 -19.00
CA THR A 83 6.67 -13.46 -17.94
C THR A 83 7.59 -13.15 -16.75
N ALA A 84 8.81 -12.67 -17.00
CA ALA A 84 9.75 -12.31 -15.94
C ALA A 84 9.26 -11.07 -15.16
N LEU A 85 8.74 -10.07 -15.88
CA LEU A 85 8.14 -8.88 -15.30
C LEU A 85 6.96 -9.23 -14.40
N MET A 86 5.99 -10.00 -14.89
CA MET A 86 4.78 -10.34 -14.14
C MET A 86 5.11 -11.14 -12.87
N ASN A 87 6.02 -12.12 -12.98
CA ASN A 87 6.46 -12.90 -11.82
C ASN A 87 7.18 -12.05 -10.77
N ALA A 88 8.09 -11.17 -11.21
CA ALA A 88 8.81 -10.27 -10.32
C ALA A 88 7.84 -9.31 -9.62
N LEU A 89 6.89 -8.74 -10.37
CA LEU A 89 5.90 -7.81 -9.84
C LEU A 89 4.95 -8.49 -8.84
N SER A 90 4.44 -9.70 -9.12
CA SER A 90 3.65 -10.47 -8.16
C SER A 90 4.43 -10.76 -6.87
N ALA A 91 5.72 -11.12 -6.99
CA ALA A 91 6.56 -11.38 -5.83
C ALA A 91 6.79 -10.11 -4.99
N MET A 92 7.03 -8.96 -5.63
CA MET A 92 7.18 -7.67 -4.94
C MET A 92 5.89 -7.23 -4.25
N ILE A 93 4.73 -7.32 -4.92
CA ILE A 93 3.43 -6.96 -4.32
C ILE A 93 3.13 -7.85 -3.12
N LYS A 94 3.36 -9.16 -3.25
CA LYS A 94 3.18 -10.09 -2.15
C LYS A 94 4.13 -9.78 -0.98
N GLY A 95 5.41 -9.53 -1.26
CA GLY A 95 6.40 -9.17 -0.25
C GLY A 95 6.07 -7.87 0.47
N ALA A 96 5.66 -6.84 -0.26
CA ALA A 96 5.20 -5.57 0.29
C ALA A 96 4.03 -5.77 1.25
N ARG A 97 3.03 -6.56 0.82
CA ARG A 97 1.85 -6.89 1.62
C ARG A 97 2.22 -7.64 2.91
N GLU A 98 3.03 -8.69 2.80
CA GLU A 98 3.44 -9.49 3.96
C GLU A 98 4.27 -8.65 4.95
N ALA A 99 5.18 -7.82 4.44
CA ALA A 99 5.94 -6.87 5.26
C ALA A 99 5.02 -5.92 6.02
N ARG A 100 4.01 -5.36 5.34
CA ARG A 100 3.01 -4.49 5.96
C ARG A 100 2.20 -5.18 7.04
N LEU A 101 1.62 -6.34 6.72
CA LEU A 101 0.75 -7.10 7.63
C LEU A 101 1.50 -7.64 8.86
N SER A 102 2.83 -7.77 8.80
CA SER A 102 3.67 -8.17 9.93
C SER A 102 3.78 -7.10 11.01
N LYS A 103 3.55 -5.83 10.66
CA LYS A 103 3.63 -4.69 11.60
C LYS A 103 2.34 -4.45 12.37
N TYR A 104 1.25 -5.09 11.94
CA TYR A 104 -0.06 -4.93 12.58
C TYR A 104 -0.03 -5.63 13.94
N ARG A 105 -0.64 -5.00 14.93
CA ARG A 105 -0.69 -5.47 16.31
C ARG A 105 -2.12 -5.83 16.69
N ILE A 106 -2.29 -6.78 17.59
CA ILE A 106 -3.60 -7.09 18.16
C ILE A 106 -3.83 -6.15 19.35
N CYS A 107 -4.94 -5.42 19.37
CA CYS A 107 -5.32 -4.61 20.51
C CYS A 107 -5.73 -5.52 21.69
N PRO A 108 -5.14 -5.39 22.88
CA PRO A 108 -5.46 -6.26 24.01
C PRO A 108 -6.88 -6.04 24.58
N GLN A 109 -7.51 -4.89 24.29
CA GLN A 109 -8.84 -4.55 24.81
C GLN A 109 -9.98 -5.05 23.92
N CYS A 110 -9.90 -4.83 22.60
CA CYS A 110 -10.95 -5.24 21.66
C CYS A 110 -10.60 -6.51 20.85
N GLY A 111 -9.34 -6.97 20.88
CA GLY A 111 -8.88 -8.15 20.15
C GLY A 111 -8.72 -7.96 18.64
N GLU A 112 -8.96 -6.76 18.11
CA GLU A 112 -8.83 -6.49 16.68
C GLU A 112 -7.37 -6.34 16.24
N LYS A 113 -7.09 -6.75 15.00
CA LYS A 113 -5.79 -6.54 14.35
C LYS A 113 -5.75 -5.14 13.75
N VAL A 114 -4.90 -4.27 14.29
CA VAL A 114 -4.84 -2.84 13.99
C VAL A 114 -3.50 -2.49 13.37
N SER A 115 -3.52 -1.61 12.38
CA SER A 115 -2.32 -1.13 11.73
C SER A 115 -1.52 -0.16 12.63
N PRO A 116 -0.20 -0.04 12.42
CA PRO A 116 0.68 0.75 13.29
C PRO A 116 0.24 2.18 13.55
N GLU A 117 -0.32 2.85 12.54
CA GLU A 117 -0.72 4.25 12.58
C GLU A 117 -1.94 4.53 13.47
N TYR A 118 -2.75 3.51 13.80
CA TYR A 118 -3.90 3.62 14.72
C TYR A 118 -3.66 2.94 16.06
N PHE A 119 -2.40 2.61 16.34
CA PHE A 119 -1.95 2.03 17.58
C PHE A 119 -1.02 3.07 18.19
N GLY A 120 -1.62 4.17 18.69
CA GLY A 120 -0.93 5.36 19.20
C GLY A 120 0.03 5.11 20.37
N VAL A 121 0.23 6.13 21.21
CA VAL A 121 1.13 6.05 22.38
C VAL A 121 0.60 5.15 23.51
N SER A 122 -0.68 4.78 23.47
CA SER A 122 -1.28 3.81 24.37
C SER A 122 -1.00 2.37 23.93
N ASP A 123 -0.93 1.42 24.87
CA ASP A 123 -0.86 -0.02 24.57
C ASP A 123 -2.17 -0.60 23.96
N VAL A 124 -3.10 0.27 23.54
CA VAL A 124 -4.39 -0.04 22.91
C VAL A 124 -4.56 0.80 21.65
N CYS A 125 -5.47 0.38 20.76
CA CYS A 125 -5.78 1.14 19.56
C CYS A 125 -6.53 2.45 19.86
N ASP A 126 -6.43 3.42 18.95
CA ASP A 126 -6.96 4.78 19.13
C ASP A 126 -8.45 4.79 19.51
N ARG A 127 -9.27 3.94 18.88
CA ARG A 127 -10.69 3.80 19.24
C ARG A 127 -10.91 3.44 20.71
N CYS A 128 -10.10 2.52 21.24
CA CYS A 128 -10.21 2.08 22.63
C CYS A 128 -9.59 3.10 23.59
N ALA A 129 -8.63 3.90 23.14
CA ALA A 129 -8.05 5.00 23.90
C ALA A 129 -9.04 6.17 24.04
N ASP A 130 -9.76 6.51 22.96
CA ASP A 130 -10.78 7.56 22.95
C ASP A 130 -12.01 7.19 23.79
N ASP A 131 -12.30 5.90 23.94
CA ASP A 131 -13.41 5.38 24.75
C ASP A 131 -13.16 5.42 26.26
N THR A 132 -12.20 6.25 26.72
CA THR A 132 -11.99 6.47 28.14
C THR A 132 -13.26 7.11 28.73
N PRO A 133 -13.95 6.46 29.69
CA PRO A 133 -15.18 7.00 30.25
C PRO A 133 -14.84 8.24 31.09
N GLY A 134 -14.98 9.43 30.51
CA GLY A 134 -14.90 10.66 31.29
C GLY A 134 -14.59 11.94 30.53
N VAL A 135 -15.54 12.44 29.73
CA VAL A 135 -16.05 13.83 29.86
C VAL A 135 -17.49 13.84 29.34
N ALA A 136 -18.46 13.87 30.26
CA ALA A 136 -19.80 14.35 29.93
C ALA A 136 -19.71 15.87 29.73
N HIS A 137 -20.15 16.37 28.58
CA HIS A 137 -20.49 17.79 28.40
C HIS A 137 -21.90 18.07 28.94
#